data_AF-A0A923VF52-F1
#
_entry.id   AF-A0A923VF52-F1
#
_cell.length_a   1.000
_cell.length_b   1.000
_cell.length_c   1.000
_cell.angle_alpha   90.00
_cell.angle_beta   90.00
_cell.angle_gamma   90.00
#
_symmetry.space_group_name_H-M   'P 1'
#
loop_
_entity.id
_entity.type
_entity.pdbx_description
1 polymer ?
#
loop_
_entity_poly.entity_id
_entity_poly.type
_entity_poly.pdbx_seq_one_letter_code
_entity_poly.pdbx_strand_id
1 'polypeptide(L)'
;MAQTIFLIVAVLLSFLLYKAVLLVTKLFYKFYYKDAKPSGSNIMWQKLIAFLIAGGLLIGQVYSEFFVSQTHNYNVASIEKENNHYVITVFGERESMTHDPISFFEKNIYQDSIKLEVPQAAGIINGADVINKTAAFKYISGNITIHEKDMAMAHFYTDAYYKIYIASTWNGAYQLEWRK
;
A
#
# COMPACT_ATOMS: atom_id res chain seq x y z
N MET A 1 -5.63 0.58 21.75
CA MET A 1 -5.63 -0.73 22.44
C MET A 1 -5.24 -1.88 21.51
N ALA A 2 -5.84 -1.99 20.31
CA ALA A 2 -5.50 -3.05 19.34
C ALA A 2 -4.02 -3.03 18.88
N GLN A 3 -3.44 -1.85 18.66
CA GLN A 3 -2.03 -1.70 18.23
C GLN A 3 -1.02 -2.13 19.31
N THR A 4 -1.29 -1.87 20.58
CA THR A 4 -0.42 -2.31 21.69
C THR A 4 -0.41 -3.83 21.81
N ILE A 5 -1.57 -4.46 21.65
CA ILE A 5 -1.69 -5.93 21.64
C ILE A 5 -0.93 -6.49 20.43
N PHE A 6 -1.08 -5.86 19.26
CA PHE A 6 -0.36 -6.27 18.06
C PHE A 6 1.16 -6.22 18.23
N LEU A 7 1.70 -5.12 18.78
CA LEU A 7 3.13 -4.95 18.97
C LEU A 7 3.72 -5.98 19.96
N ILE A 8 2.96 -6.29 21.02
CA ILE A 8 3.31 -7.37 21.96
C ILE A 8 3.34 -8.72 21.24
N VAL A 9 2.34 -9.02 20.41
CA VAL A 9 2.27 -10.26 19.63
C VAL A 9 3.43 -10.36 18.64
N ALA A 10 3.78 -9.27 17.94
CA ALA A 10 4.90 -9.23 17.01
C ALA A 10 6.25 -9.50 17.72
N VAL A 11 6.48 -8.87 18.88
CA VAL A 11 7.68 -9.14 19.71
C VAL A 11 7.71 -10.60 20.16
N LEU A 12 6.60 -11.17 20.63
CA LEU A 12 6.54 -12.57 21.03
C LEU A 12 6.80 -13.53 19.85
N LEU A 13 6.21 -13.26 18.68
CA LEU A 13 6.43 -14.05 17.47
C LEU A 13 7.88 -14.01 17.01
N SER A 14 8.54 -12.86 17.09
CA SER A 14 9.95 -12.76 16.73
C SER A 14 10.88 -13.54 17.67
N PHE A 15 10.55 -13.59 18.96
CA PHE A 15 11.29 -14.40 19.92
C PHE A 15 11.10 -15.90 19.67
N LEU A 16 9.88 -16.31 19.30
CA LEU A 16 9.60 -17.69 18.86
C LEU A 16 10.35 -18.04 17.58
N LEU A 17 10.34 -17.13 16.59
CA LEU A 17 11.06 -17.30 15.32
C LEU A 17 12.57 -17.45 15.55
N TYR A 18 13.16 -16.60 16.39
CA TYR A 18 14.56 -16.69 16.80
C TYR A 18 14.89 -18.05 17.41
N LYS A 19 14.05 -18.55 18.33
CA LYS A 19 14.23 -19.88 18.93
C LYS A 19 14.11 -21.00 17.89
N ALA A 20 13.18 -20.90 16.93
CA ALA A 20 13.02 -21.87 15.86
C ALA A 20 14.25 -21.91 14.93
N VAL A 21 14.76 -20.76 14.50
CA VAL A 21 15.98 -20.67 13.68
C VAL A 21 17.19 -21.26 14.42
N LEU A 22 17.33 -20.97 15.72
CA LEU A 22 18.38 -21.58 16.55
C LEU A 22 18.25 -23.10 16.62
N LEU A 23 17.03 -23.62 16.77
CA LEU A 23 16.78 -25.06 16.82
C LEU A 23 17.12 -25.73 15.49
N VAL A 24 16.67 -25.17 14.36
CA VAL A 24 16.99 -25.68 13.01
C VAL A 24 18.50 -25.67 12.79
N THR A 25 19.19 -24.60 13.18
CA THR A 25 20.65 -24.51 13.04
C THR A 25 21.37 -25.58 13.88
N LYS A 26 20.91 -25.82 15.11
CA LYS A 26 21.43 -26.90 15.97
C LYS A 26 21.19 -28.29 15.37
N LEU A 27 19.99 -28.54 14.82
CA LEU A 27 19.66 -29.80 14.18
C LEU A 27 20.53 -30.02 12.93
N PHE A 28 20.64 -29.00 12.07
CA PHE A 28 21.48 -29.05 10.88
C PHE A 28 22.93 -29.37 11.23
N TYR A 29 23.48 -28.70 12.26
CA TYR A 29 24.83 -28.99 12.73
C TYR A 29 24.99 -30.43 13.24
N LYS A 30 24.03 -30.92 14.05
CA LYS A 30 24.04 -32.30 14.55
C LYS A 30 23.97 -33.34 13.43
N PHE A 31 23.22 -33.07 12.37
CA PHE A 31 23.04 -34.02 11.25
C PHE A 31 24.18 -33.96 10.23
N TYR A 32 24.71 -32.78 9.91
CA TYR A 32 25.75 -32.60 8.89
C TYR A 32 27.19 -32.67 9.42
N TYR A 33 27.42 -32.27 10.67
CA TYR A 33 28.76 -32.18 11.27
C TYR A 33 28.91 -33.16 12.45
N LYS A 34 28.57 -34.42 12.19
CA LYS A 34 28.43 -35.50 13.19
C LYS A 34 29.63 -35.67 14.15
N ASP A 35 30.84 -35.30 13.70
CA ASP A 35 32.10 -35.49 14.45
C ASP A 35 32.91 -34.21 14.71
N ALA A 36 32.43 -33.04 14.27
CA ALA A 36 33.10 -31.78 14.57
C ALA A 36 32.53 -31.19 15.86
N LYS A 37 33.34 -31.04 16.91
CA LYS A 37 32.98 -30.14 18.02
C LYS A 37 32.96 -28.72 17.45
N PRO A 38 31.82 -28.01 17.52
CA PRO A 38 31.78 -26.64 17.04
C PRO A 38 32.74 -25.82 17.89
N SER A 39 33.74 -25.21 17.26
CA SER A 39 34.56 -24.21 17.95
C SER A 39 33.66 -23.06 18.41
N GLY A 40 34.05 -22.39 19.49
CA GLY A 40 33.25 -21.29 20.05
C GLY A 40 32.90 -20.19 19.01
N SER A 41 33.74 -19.98 18.00
CA SER A 41 33.48 -18.99 16.94
C SER A 41 32.38 -19.44 15.97
N ASN A 42 32.28 -20.72 15.62
CA ASN A 42 31.23 -21.22 14.72
C ASN A 42 29.83 -21.09 15.34
N ILE A 43 29.71 -21.28 16.67
CA ILE A 43 28.45 -21.07 17.39
C ILE A 43 28.09 -19.58 17.46
N MET A 44 29.08 -18.71 17.63
CA MET A 44 28.88 -17.25 17.66
C MET A 44 28.36 -16.73 16.32
N TRP A 45 28.97 -17.15 15.20
CA TRP A 45 28.53 -16.75 13.86
C TRP A 45 27.11 -17.24 13.53
N GLN A 46 26.77 -18.48 13.90
CA GLN A 46 25.41 -19.00 13.75
C GLN A 46 24.37 -18.18 14.52
N LYS A 47 24.67 -17.82 15.77
CA LYS A 47 23.80 -16.97 16.59
C LYS A 47 23.65 -15.57 16.00
N LEU A 48 24.72 -15.00 15.46
CA LEU A 48 24.72 -13.69 14.82
C LEU A 48 23.86 -13.69 13.55
N ILE A 49 24.03 -14.67 12.68
CA ILE A 49 23.23 -14.80 11.44
C ILE A 49 21.74 -14.97 11.79
N ALA A 50 21.41 -15.85 12.74
CA ALA A 50 20.04 -16.04 13.21
C ALA A 50 19.43 -14.74 13.77
N PHE A 51 20.22 -13.98 14.53
CA PHE A 51 19.81 -12.68 15.06
C PHE A 51 19.57 -11.65 13.95
N LEU A 52 20.46 -11.56 12.96
CA LEU A 52 20.33 -10.63 11.84
C LEU A 52 19.11 -10.95 10.95
N ILE A 53 18.85 -12.23 10.68
CA ILE A 53 17.66 -12.64 9.90
C ILE A 53 16.38 -12.31 10.66
N ALA A 54 16.29 -12.68 11.94
CA ALA A 54 15.12 -12.38 12.76
C ALA A 54 14.90 -10.87 12.91
N GLY A 55 15.98 -10.10 13.11
CA GLY A 55 15.94 -8.65 13.16
C GLY A 55 15.51 -8.01 11.85
N GLY A 56 16.04 -8.49 10.72
CA GLY A 56 15.66 -8.01 9.39
C GLY A 56 14.18 -8.27 9.07
N LEU A 57 13.66 -9.45 9.42
CA LEU A 57 12.24 -9.78 9.24
C LEU A 57 11.33 -8.90 10.10
N LEU A 58 11.70 -8.67 11.36
CA LEU A 58 10.99 -7.75 12.25
C LEU A 58 10.98 -6.32 11.70
N ILE A 59 12.14 -5.81 11.28
CA ILE A 59 12.26 -4.45 10.73
C ILE A 59 11.43 -4.34 9.45
N GLY A 60 11.46 -5.35 8.58
CA GLY A 60 10.65 -5.38 7.37
C GLY A 60 9.15 -5.37 7.66
N GLN A 61 8.70 -6.15 8.65
CA GLN A 61 7.30 -6.19 9.05
C GLN A 61 6.85 -4.85 9.64
N VAL A 62 7.61 -4.29 10.59
CA VAL A 62 7.37 -2.95 11.14
C VAL A 62 7.35 -1.93 10.01
N TYR A 63 8.32 -1.97 9.09
CA TYR A 63 8.36 -1.06 7.96
C TYR A 63 7.09 -1.16 7.10
N SER A 64 6.62 -2.37 6.82
CA SER A 64 5.41 -2.57 6.02
C SER A 64 4.14 -2.03 6.70
N GLU A 65 3.99 -2.20 8.01
CA GLU A 65 2.79 -1.75 8.71
C GLU A 65 2.79 -0.24 8.97
N PHE A 66 3.97 0.34 9.13
CA PHE A 66 4.12 1.75 9.45
C PHE A 66 4.23 2.63 8.20
N PHE A 67 4.87 2.16 7.12
CA PHE A 67 5.13 2.99 5.94
C PHE A 67 4.32 2.64 4.69
N VAL A 68 3.57 1.52 4.69
CA VAL A 68 2.59 1.26 3.63
C VAL A 68 1.29 1.93 4.01
N SER A 69 0.98 3.04 3.33
CA SER A 69 -0.28 3.76 3.53
C SER A 69 -1.47 2.88 3.19
N GLN A 70 -2.40 2.72 4.14
CA GLN A 70 -3.67 2.06 3.87
C GLN A 70 -4.56 3.01 3.06
N THR A 71 -4.72 2.70 1.77
CA THR A 71 -5.67 3.38 0.89
C THR A 71 -6.70 2.37 0.41
N HIS A 72 -7.98 2.69 0.60
CA HIS A 72 -9.07 1.83 0.17
C HIS A 72 -10.07 2.65 -0.66
N ASN A 73 -10.41 2.15 -1.84
CA ASN A 73 -11.41 2.76 -2.71
C ASN A 73 -12.74 2.08 -2.45
N TYR A 74 -13.81 2.87 -2.30
CA TYR A 74 -15.14 2.30 -2.27
C TYR A 74 -15.49 1.75 -3.65
N ASN A 75 -16.29 0.67 -3.68
CA ASN A 75 -16.70 0.03 -4.92
C ASN A 75 -17.72 0.85 -5.71
N VAL A 76 -18.22 1.97 -5.18
CA VAL A 76 -19.21 2.83 -5.83
C VAL A 76 -18.59 4.17 -6.18
N ALA A 77 -18.72 4.55 -7.44
CA ALA A 77 -18.43 5.89 -7.95
C ALA A 77 -19.75 6.55 -8.37
N SER A 78 -19.83 7.87 -8.29
CA SER A 78 -21.00 8.60 -8.79
C SER A 78 -20.67 9.39 -10.04
N ILE A 79 -21.62 9.49 -10.95
CA ILE A 79 -21.55 10.38 -12.12
C ILE A 79 -22.74 11.35 -12.12
N GLU A 80 -22.45 12.62 -12.39
CA GLU A 80 -23.45 13.67 -12.56
C GLU A 80 -23.16 14.49 -13.82
N LYS A 81 -24.19 15.08 -14.43
CA LYS A 81 -24.03 15.93 -15.60
C LYS A 81 -23.92 17.39 -15.17
N GLU A 82 -22.82 18.04 -15.50
CA GLU A 82 -22.61 19.47 -15.28
C GLU A 82 -22.45 20.18 -16.63
N ASN A 83 -23.43 21.01 -17.00
CA ASN A 83 -23.44 21.73 -18.28
C ASN A 83 -23.21 20.79 -19.49
N ASN A 84 -22.03 20.90 -20.12
CA ASN A 84 -21.62 20.16 -21.32
C ASN A 84 -20.62 19.03 -21.02
N HIS A 85 -20.37 18.71 -19.75
CA HIS A 85 -19.48 17.63 -19.34
C HIS A 85 -20.13 16.79 -18.23
N TYR A 86 -19.43 15.75 -17.80
CA TYR A 86 -19.84 14.89 -16.69
C TYR A 86 -18.79 14.93 -15.61
N VAL A 87 -19.20 14.82 -14.36
CA VAL A 87 -18.30 14.78 -13.20
C VAL A 87 -18.42 13.41 -12.57
N ILE A 88 -17.31 12.67 -12.59
CA ILE A 88 -17.18 11.40 -11.89
C ILE A 88 -16.55 11.70 -10.54
N THR A 89 -17.23 11.32 -9.46
CA THR A 89 -16.69 11.39 -8.09
C THR A 89 -16.41 9.98 -7.58
N VAL A 90 -15.17 9.74 -7.17
CA VAL A 90 -14.76 8.49 -6.54
C VAL A 90 -14.41 8.75 -5.10
N PHE A 91 -14.94 7.92 -4.21
CA PHE A 91 -14.75 8.02 -2.76
C PHE A 91 -13.87 6.89 -2.24
N GLY A 92 -13.17 7.17 -1.15
CA GLY A 92 -12.36 6.16 -0.50
C GLY A 92 -11.90 6.60 0.87
N GLU A 93 -11.30 5.66 1.59
CA GLU A 93 -10.62 5.88 2.85
C GLU A 93 -9.13 6.05 2.61
N ARG A 94 -8.54 7.01 3.31
CA ARG A 94 -7.13 7.34 3.24
C ARG A 94 -6.58 7.54 4.64
N GLU A 95 -5.37 7.07 4.89
CA GLU A 95 -4.61 7.48 6.07
C GLU A 95 -4.13 8.92 5.88
N SER A 96 -4.25 9.74 6.94
CA SER A 96 -3.71 11.09 6.96
C SER A 96 -2.20 11.07 6.66
N MET A 97 -1.77 11.85 5.67
CA MET A 97 -0.34 12.07 5.43
C MET A 97 0.21 12.96 6.53
N THR A 98 0.72 12.33 7.58
CA THR A 98 1.30 13.04 8.72
C THR A 98 2.79 13.29 8.48
N HIS A 99 3.18 14.56 8.53
CA HIS A 99 4.57 14.98 8.41
C HIS A 99 5.32 14.97 9.75
N ASP A 100 4.59 14.78 10.86
CA ASP A 100 5.17 14.70 12.20
C ASP A 100 5.05 13.29 12.81
N PRO A 101 6.00 12.88 13.67
CA PRO A 101 6.03 11.53 14.22
C PRO A 101 4.88 11.21 15.18
N ILE A 102 4.27 12.22 15.82
CA ILE A 102 3.23 12.00 16.84
C ILE A 102 1.93 11.64 16.14
N SER A 103 1.53 12.43 15.15
CA SER A 103 0.33 12.18 14.35
C SER A 103 0.45 10.90 13.52
N PHE A 104 1.67 10.47 13.18
CA PHE A 104 1.96 9.17 12.56
C PHE A 104 1.50 7.98 13.41
N PHE A 105 1.56 8.08 14.75
CA PHE A 105 1.06 7.02 15.64
C PHE A 105 -0.47 6.99 15.73
N GLU A 106 -1.14 8.10 15.44
CA GLU A 106 -2.60 8.20 15.54
C GLU A 106 -3.33 7.62 14.33
N LYS A 107 -2.65 7.45 13.17
CA LYS A 107 -3.18 6.82 11.95
C LYS A 107 -4.66 7.12 11.69
N ASN A 108 -5.00 8.41 11.67
CA ASN A 108 -6.38 8.83 11.43
C ASN A 108 -6.76 8.49 9.99
N ILE A 109 -7.76 7.62 9.85
CA ILE A 109 -8.40 7.31 8.58
C ILE A 109 -9.49 8.36 8.36
N TYR A 110 -9.45 9.00 7.19
CA TYR A 110 -10.48 9.95 6.79
C TYR A 110 -11.05 9.56 5.42
N GLN A 111 -12.30 9.95 5.18
CA GLN A 111 -12.91 9.79 3.88
C GLN A 111 -12.46 10.92 2.97
N ASP A 112 -11.95 10.57 1.81
CA ASP A 112 -11.51 11.48 0.77
C ASP A 112 -12.25 11.19 -0.54
N SER A 113 -12.15 12.11 -1.50
CA SER A 113 -12.70 11.91 -2.83
C SER A 113 -11.89 12.62 -3.91
N ILE A 114 -11.88 12.03 -5.10
CA ILE A 114 -11.41 12.69 -6.31
C ILE A 114 -12.59 12.97 -7.25
N LYS A 115 -12.56 14.14 -7.88
CA LYS A 115 -13.51 14.53 -8.93
C LYS A 115 -12.79 14.61 -10.26
N LEU A 116 -13.37 13.99 -11.27
CA LEU A 116 -12.84 13.92 -12.63
C LEU A 116 -13.89 14.45 -13.59
N GLU A 117 -13.58 15.57 -14.25
CA GLU A 117 -14.44 16.13 -15.30
C GLU A 117 -14.14 15.39 -16.62
N VAL A 118 -15.15 14.76 -17.21
CA VAL A 118 -15.02 13.94 -18.42
C VAL A 118 -16.00 14.39 -19.52
N PRO A 119 -15.64 14.25 -20.81
CA PRO A 119 -16.46 14.76 -21.90
C PRO A 119 -17.72 13.92 -22.18
N GLN A 120 -17.74 12.65 -21.76
CA GLN A 120 -18.81 11.70 -22.07
C GLN A 120 -19.06 10.75 -20.91
N ALA A 121 -20.29 10.22 -20.82
CA ALA A 121 -20.72 9.35 -19.72
C ALA A 121 -20.57 7.84 -20.00
N ALA A 122 -20.08 7.46 -21.17
CA ALA A 122 -19.93 6.06 -21.59
C ALA A 122 -18.74 5.91 -22.55
N GLY A 123 -18.22 4.69 -22.69
CA GLY A 123 -17.12 4.35 -23.58
C GLY A 123 -15.74 4.51 -22.93
N ILE A 124 -14.72 4.60 -23.78
CA ILE A 124 -13.33 4.78 -23.34
C ILE A 124 -13.00 6.27 -23.39
N ILE A 125 -12.60 6.82 -22.24
CA ILE A 125 -12.18 8.20 -22.05
C ILE A 125 -10.68 8.18 -21.80
N ASN A 126 -9.91 8.89 -22.62
CA ASN A 126 -8.47 8.99 -22.41
C ASN A 126 -8.21 9.91 -21.20
N GLY A 127 -7.21 9.58 -20.39
CA GLY A 127 -6.75 10.43 -19.29
C GLY A 127 -6.39 11.85 -19.73
N ALA A 128 -5.92 12.00 -20.98
CA ALA A 128 -5.64 13.30 -21.58
C ALA A 128 -6.90 14.15 -21.86
N ASP A 129 -8.07 13.51 -21.97
CA ASP A 129 -9.36 14.18 -22.20
C ASP A 129 -10.06 14.56 -20.89
N VAL A 130 -9.50 14.14 -19.73
CA VAL A 130 -10.01 14.54 -18.42
C VAL A 130 -9.70 16.02 -18.19
N ILE A 131 -10.75 16.81 -17.99
CA ILE A 131 -10.66 18.27 -17.87
C ILE A 131 -10.16 18.61 -16.46
N ASN A 132 -8.84 18.62 -16.26
CA ASN A 132 -8.25 18.91 -14.96
C ASN A 132 -8.16 20.42 -14.67
N LYS A 133 -8.88 20.90 -13.65
CA LYS A 133 -8.72 22.27 -13.10
C LYS A 133 -7.62 22.38 -12.03
N THR A 134 -7.17 21.28 -11.44
CA THR A 134 -6.19 21.31 -10.34
C THR A 134 -4.76 21.09 -10.83
N ALA A 135 -3.92 22.11 -10.64
CA ALA A 135 -2.52 22.17 -11.09
C ALA A 135 -1.59 21.08 -10.51
N ALA A 136 -2.04 20.29 -9.53
CA ALA A 136 -1.21 19.30 -8.83
C ALA A 136 -0.87 18.07 -9.70
N PHE A 137 -1.70 17.71 -10.67
CA PHE A 137 -1.54 16.48 -11.46
C PHE A 137 -1.70 16.78 -12.95
N LYS A 138 -0.70 17.49 -13.50
CA LYS A 138 -0.76 18.09 -14.84
C LYS A 138 -0.70 17.09 -16.01
N TYR A 139 -0.51 15.81 -15.74
CA TYR A 139 -0.42 14.76 -16.77
C TYR A 139 -1.09 13.48 -16.28
N ILE A 140 -2.34 13.25 -16.67
CA ILE A 140 -3.03 11.98 -16.45
C ILE A 140 -2.90 11.17 -17.75
N SER A 141 -2.10 10.12 -17.72
CA SER A 141 -2.10 9.10 -18.78
C SER A 141 -2.91 7.89 -18.33
N GLY A 142 -3.33 7.05 -19.28
CA GLY A 142 -4.23 5.92 -19.02
C GLY A 142 -5.67 6.22 -19.43
N ASN A 143 -6.63 5.41 -18.99
CA ASN A 143 -8.02 5.48 -19.46
C ASN A 143 -9.04 5.27 -18.32
N ILE A 144 -10.22 5.87 -18.50
CA ILE A 144 -11.45 5.47 -17.82
C ILE A 144 -12.30 4.72 -18.85
N THR A 145 -12.76 3.53 -18.52
CA THR A 145 -13.68 2.76 -19.36
C THR A 145 -15.01 2.65 -18.63
N ILE A 146 -16.08 3.13 -19.25
CA ILE A 146 -17.43 3.05 -18.72
C ILE A 146 -18.28 2.19 -19.65
N HIS A 147 -18.82 1.11 -19.12
CA HIS A 147 -19.76 0.24 -19.81
C HIS A 147 -21.00 0.05 -18.94
N GLU A 148 -22.11 0.65 -19.35
CA GLU A 148 -23.36 0.66 -18.57
C GLU A 148 -23.17 1.23 -17.15
N LYS A 149 -23.16 0.36 -16.13
CA LYS A 149 -22.95 0.71 -14.72
C LYS A 149 -21.55 0.33 -14.23
N ASP A 150 -20.73 -0.29 -15.06
CA ASP A 150 -19.37 -0.65 -14.68
C ASP A 150 -18.40 0.41 -15.14
N MET A 151 -17.49 0.81 -14.26
CA MET A 151 -16.41 1.73 -14.55
C MET A 151 -15.08 1.11 -14.12
N ALA A 152 -14.11 1.09 -15.03
CA ALA A 152 -12.72 0.77 -14.73
C ALA A 152 -11.87 2.02 -14.92
N MET A 153 -11.05 2.35 -13.93
CA MET A 153 -10.14 3.49 -13.96
C MET A 153 -8.70 3.00 -13.82
N ALA A 154 -7.87 3.37 -14.80
CA ALA A 154 -6.44 3.10 -14.80
C ALA A 154 -5.70 4.37 -15.23
N HIS A 155 -5.31 5.17 -14.24
CA HIS A 155 -4.61 6.44 -14.40
C HIS A 155 -3.20 6.40 -13.84
N PHE A 156 -2.32 7.17 -14.48
CA PHE A 156 -0.97 7.39 -14.04
C PHE A 156 -0.67 8.88 -14.04
N TYR A 157 0.00 9.35 -13.00
CA TYR A 157 0.53 10.70 -12.93
C TYR A 157 2.05 10.67 -12.99
N THR A 158 2.64 11.72 -13.55
CA THR A 158 4.09 11.88 -13.54
C THR A 158 4.51 12.55 -12.24
N ASP A 159 5.44 11.94 -11.51
CA ASP A 159 6.12 12.60 -10.42
C ASP A 159 6.97 13.76 -10.95
N ALA A 160 6.79 14.97 -10.42
CA ALA A 160 7.46 16.17 -10.90
C ALA A 160 8.99 16.14 -10.70
N TYR A 161 9.47 15.43 -9.67
CA TYR A 161 10.87 15.37 -9.30
C TYR A 161 11.61 14.24 -10.05
N TYR A 162 11.00 13.06 -10.10
CA TYR A 162 11.62 11.86 -10.63
C TYR A 162 11.22 11.54 -12.07
N LYS A 163 10.24 12.25 -12.64
CA LYS A 163 9.70 12.03 -14.00
C LYS A 163 9.26 10.59 -14.27
N ILE A 164 8.91 9.85 -13.21
CA ILE A 164 8.39 8.49 -13.30
C ILE A 164 6.87 8.50 -13.35
N TYR A 165 6.30 7.52 -14.04
CA TYR A 165 4.85 7.30 -14.05
C TYR A 165 4.45 6.49 -12.81
N ILE A 166 3.58 7.06 -11.99
CA ILE A 166 3.06 6.44 -10.78
C ILE A 166 1.56 6.18 -10.99
N ALA A 167 1.13 4.95 -10.72
CA ALA A 167 -0.27 4.60 -10.75
C ALA A 167 -1.04 5.40 -9.69
N SER A 168 -2.17 5.99 -10.07
CA SER A 168 -3.05 6.66 -9.12
C SER A 168 -3.60 5.67 -8.09
N THR A 169 -3.64 6.09 -6.82
CA THR A 169 -4.28 5.33 -5.74
C THR A 169 -5.80 5.24 -5.92
N TRP A 170 -6.37 6.06 -6.81
CA TRP A 170 -7.76 6.02 -7.22
C TRP A 170 -8.03 5.03 -8.37
N ASN A 171 -7.05 4.23 -8.79
CA ASN A 171 -7.30 3.18 -9.79
C ASN A 171 -8.15 2.05 -9.20
N GLY A 172 -8.97 1.42 -10.04
CA GLY A 172 -9.83 0.32 -9.61
C GLY A 172 -11.02 0.06 -10.53
N ALA A 173 -11.86 -0.87 -10.09
CA ALA A 173 -13.15 -1.15 -10.69
C ALA A 173 -14.26 -0.66 -9.76
N TYR A 174 -15.29 -0.07 -10.35
CA TYR A 174 -16.36 0.64 -9.65
C TYR A 174 -17.72 0.34 -10.30
N GLN A 175 -18.74 0.32 -9.47
CA GLN A 175 -20.13 0.47 -9.86
C GLN A 175 -20.45 1.97 -9.95
N LEU A 176 -20.91 2.41 -11.11
CA LEU A 176 -21.20 3.80 -11.42
C LEU A 176 -22.69 4.09 -11.19
N GLU A 177 -22.97 5.04 -10.31
CA GLU A 177 -24.32 5.47 -9.98
C GLU A 177 -24.59 6.90 -10.43
N TRP A 178 -25.71 7.10 -11.13
CA TRP A 178 -26.14 8.43 -11.54
C TRP A 178 -26.68 9.21 -10.36
N ARG A 179 -26.09 10.39 -10.10
CA ARG A 179 -26.65 11.39 -9.18
C ARG A 179 -27.50 12.39 -9.96
N LYS A 180 -28.52 12.89 -9.28
CA LYS A 180 -29.51 13.84 -9.82
C LYS A 180 -29.02 15.27 -9.67
#